data_AF-A0A1B7NSQ0-F1
#
_entry.id   AF-A0A1B7NSQ0-F1
#
_cell.length_a   1.000
_cell.length_b   1.000
_cell.length_c   1.000
_cell.angle_alpha   90.00
_cell.angle_beta   90.00
_cell.angle_gamma   90.00
#
_symmetry.space_group_name_H-M   'P 1'
#
loop_
_entity.id
_entity.type
_entity.pdbx_description
1 polymer ?
#
loop_
_entity_poly.entity_id
_entity_poly.type
_entity_poly.pdbx_seq_one_letter_code
_entity_poly.pdbx_strand_id
1 'polypeptide(L)'
;MTSSWLQIPKESPFSLANIPFGIISTSASSNPRPAIAIGDHALDLFAFASGGGFAQLPSFQQHLEVFAKPTLNEFAALGRPVHRQVREYLQAIFKLDTPFPELLKSNEPLKQSALVLRKDVTNHLPLSIGCCCYKWPPRDPPPIPEMVPRAYSRPSNK
;
A
#
# COMPACT_ATOMS: atom_id res chain seq x y z
N MET A 1 3.25 -19.87 13.19
CA MET A 1 3.44 -19.44 11.79
C MET A 1 2.05 -19.22 11.21
N THR A 2 1.72 -18.00 10.78
CA THR A 2 0.42 -17.73 10.17
C THR A 2 0.47 -18.25 8.74
N SER A 3 -0.02 -19.46 8.53
CA SER A 3 -0.03 -20.09 7.21
C SER A 3 -1.24 -19.56 6.40
N SER A 4 -1.02 -19.21 5.13
CA SER A 4 -2.07 -18.88 4.17
C SER A 4 -2.53 -20.11 3.40
N TRP A 5 -3.77 -20.11 2.92
CA TRP A 5 -4.21 -21.14 1.96
C TRP A 5 -3.62 -20.91 0.56
N LEU A 6 -3.20 -19.67 0.25
CA LEU A 6 -2.42 -19.35 -0.94
C LEU A 6 -0.96 -19.77 -0.74
N GLN A 7 -0.31 -20.31 -1.78
CA GLN A 7 1.13 -20.57 -1.74
C GLN A 7 1.91 -19.25 -1.76
N ILE A 8 2.48 -18.88 -0.63
CA ILE A 8 3.32 -17.69 -0.48
C ILE A 8 4.76 -18.15 -0.24
N PRO A 9 5.73 -17.76 -1.10
CA PRO A 9 7.14 -18.04 -0.85
C PRO A 9 7.59 -17.37 0.46
N LYS A 10 8.35 -18.09 1.30
CA LYS A 10 8.84 -17.55 2.59
C LYS A 10 9.76 -16.34 2.43
N GLU A 11 10.42 -16.22 1.28
CA GLU A 11 11.34 -15.12 0.95
C GLU A 11 10.61 -13.91 0.33
N SER A 12 9.31 -14.02 0.03
CA SER A 12 8.57 -12.94 -0.58
C SER A 12 8.33 -11.80 0.43
N PRO A 13 8.55 -10.53 0.05
CA PRO A 13 8.25 -9.39 0.90
C PRO A 13 6.73 -9.23 1.14
N PHE A 14 5.89 -9.90 0.33
CA PHE A 14 4.43 -9.83 0.37
C PHE A 14 3.83 -11.00 1.17
N SER A 15 4.07 -10.99 2.47
CA SER A 15 3.51 -11.95 3.41
C SER A 15 2.10 -11.55 3.86
N LEU A 16 1.38 -12.45 4.55
CA LEU A 16 0.10 -12.10 5.19
C LEU A 16 0.20 -10.89 6.12
N ALA A 17 1.34 -10.67 6.77
CA ALA A 17 1.55 -9.51 7.64
C ALA A 17 1.75 -8.21 6.84
N ASN A 18 2.26 -8.30 5.62
CA ASN A 18 2.61 -7.18 4.77
C ASN A 18 1.84 -7.21 3.45
N ILE A 19 0.64 -6.63 3.47
CA ILE A 19 -0.26 -6.53 2.32
C ILE A 19 -0.26 -5.07 1.82
N PRO A 20 0.56 -4.71 0.82
CA PRO A 20 0.54 -3.38 0.25
C PRO A 20 -0.71 -3.18 -0.61
N PHE A 21 -1.28 -1.99 -0.54
CA PHE A 21 -2.32 -1.53 -1.45
C PHE A 21 -1.66 -0.82 -2.63
N GLY A 22 -2.11 -1.15 -3.84
CA GLY A 22 -1.62 -0.56 -5.08
C GLY A 22 -2.75 -0.38 -6.09
N ILE A 23 -2.41 0.23 -7.21
CA ILE A 23 -3.27 0.30 -8.38
C ILE A 23 -2.64 -0.59 -9.46
N ILE A 24 -3.44 -1.47 -10.04
CA ILE A 24 -3.02 -2.34 -11.14
C ILE A 24 -3.91 -2.14 -12.35
N SER A 25 -3.38 -2.51 -13.51
CA SER A 25 -4.15 -2.78 -14.71
C SER A 25 -3.71 -4.11 -15.29
N THR A 26 -4.55 -4.69 -16.12
CA THR A 26 -4.31 -6.00 -16.77
C THR A 26 -4.36 -5.83 -18.26
N SER A 27 -3.73 -6.73 -19.02
CA SER A 27 -3.89 -6.76 -20.49
C SER A 27 -5.35 -6.89 -20.93
N ALA A 28 -6.18 -7.60 -20.17
CA ALA A 28 -7.62 -7.75 -20.43
C ALA A 28 -8.45 -6.48 -20.12
N SER A 29 -7.92 -5.57 -19.31
CA SER A 29 -8.62 -4.35 -18.90
C SER A 29 -7.62 -3.28 -18.48
N SER A 30 -7.50 -2.27 -19.35
CA SER A 30 -6.61 -1.11 -19.19
C SER A 30 -7.05 -0.16 -18.08
N ASN A 31 -8.25 -0.35 -17.52
CA ASN A 31 -8.75 0.51 -16.47
C ASN A 31 -7.97 0.26 -15.17
N PRO A 32 -7.25 1.28 -14.66
CA PRO A 32 -6.52 1.16 -13.40
C PRO A 32 -7.50 0.96 -12.26
N ARG A 33 -7.21 -0.01 -11.40
CA ARG A 33 -8.08 -0.38 -10.27
C ARG A 33 -7.28 -0.78 -9.03
N PRO A 34 -7.86 -0.60 -7.83
CA PRO A 34 -7.23 -0.98 -6.58
C PRO A 34 -7.05 -2.49 -6.46
N ALA A 35 -5.85 -2.88 -6.07
CA ALA A 35 -5.50 -4.26 -5.79
C ALA A 35 -4.53 -4.36 -4.63
N ILE A 36 -4.38 -5.57 -4.09
CA ILE A 36 -3.37 -5.90 -3.10
C ILE A 36 -2.40 -6.93 -3.65
N ALA A 37 -1.13 -6.84 -3.26
CA ALA A 37 -0.15 -7.87 -3.59
C ALA A 37 -0.05 -8.90 -2.46
N ILE A 38 -0.07 -10.19 -2.81
CA ILE A 38 0.09 -11.31 -1.88
C ILE A 38 0.90 -12.43 -2.52
N GLY A 39 2.09 -12.69 -1.99
CA GLY A 39 3.06 -13.59 -2.64
C GLY A 39 3.33 -13.17 -4.09
N ASP A 40 3.04 -14.09 -5.01
CA ASP A 40 3.20 -13.87 -6.46
C ASP A 40 1.88 -13.54 -7.19
N HIS A 41 0.82 -13.29 -6.42
CA HIS A 41 -0.49 -12.94 -6.93
C HIS A 41 -0.85 -11.51 -6.53
N ALA A 42 -1.71 -10.89 -7.34
CA ALA A 42 -2.39 -9.65 -7.03
C ALA A 42 -3.89 -9.96 -6.93
N LEU A 43 -4.52 -9.57 -5.80
CA LEU A 43 -5.96 -9.65 -5.65
C LEU A 43 -6.57 -8.30 -6.06
N ASP A 44 -7.40 -8.34 -7.09
CA ASP A 44 -8.23 -7.25 -7.55
C ASP A 44 -9.38 -6.98 -6.56
N LEU A 45 -9.34 -5.82 -5.91
CA LEU A 45 -10.33 -5.43 -4.91
C LEU A 45 -11.68 -5.09 -5.52
N PHE A 46 -11.70 -4.63 -6.78
CA PHE A 46 -12.94 -4.32 -7.48
C PHE A 46 -13.69 -5.61 -7.81
N ALA A 47 -13.01 -6.58 -8.44
CA ALA A 47 -13.61 -7.89 -8.73
C ALA A 47 -14.06 -8.60 -7.45
N PHE A 48 -13.24 -8.53 -6.39
CA PHE A 48 -13.59 -9.07 -5.09
C PHE A 48 -14.81 -8.38 -4.47
N ALA A 49 -14.92 -7.06 -4.57
CA ALA A 49 -16.07 -6.30 -4.10
C ALA A 49 -17.35 -6.60 -4.90
N SER A 50 -17.26 -6.64 -6.23
CA SER A 50 -18.39 -6.98 -7.11
C SER A 50 -18.92 -8.38 -6.87
N GLY A 51 -18.06 -9.32 -6.49
CA GLY A 51 -18.43 -10.68 -6.12
C GLY A 51 -18.99 -10.83 -4.69
N GLY A 52 -19.26 -9.74 -3.97
CA GLY A 52 -19.79 -9.78 -2.61
C GLY A 52 -18.74 -10.10 -1.54
N GLY A 53 -17.45 -10.01 -1.88
CA GLY A 53 -16.34 -10.30 -0.98
C GLY A 53 -16.28 -9.42 0.27
N PHE A 54 -16.90 -8.25 0.26
CA PHE A 54 -17.01 -7.36 1.44
C PHE A 54 -18.39 -7.41 2.11
N ALA A 55 -19.23 -8.40 1.80
CA ALA A 55 -20.55 -8.54 2.40
C ALA A 55 -20.50 -8.66 3.93
N GLN A 56 -19.41 -9.21 4.48
CA GLN A 56 -19.21 -9.40 5.92
C GLN A 56 -18.62 -8.18 6.63
N LEU A 57 -18.39 -7.07 5.92
CA LEU A 57 -17.86 -5.83 6.51
C LEU A 57 -18.86 -4.68 6.33
N PRO A 58 -19.98 -4.67 7.09
CA PRO A 58 -21.06 -3.71 6.91
C PRO A 58 -20.61 -2.26 7.08
N SER A 59 -19.61 -2.01 7.93
CA SER A 59 -19.03 -0.68 8.13
C SER A 59 -18.41 -0.08 6.85
N PHE A 60 -17.98 -0.93 5.90
CA PHE A 60 -17.31 -0.52 4.67
C PHE A 60 -18.17 -0.70 3.42
N GLN A 61 -19.33 -1.35 3.51
CA GLN A 61 -20.24 -1.53 2.37
C GLN A 61 -20.64 -0.21 1.71
N GLN A 62 -20.83 0.85 2.50
CA GLN A 62 -21.12 2.21 2.01
C GLN A 62 -19.95 2.86 1.24
N HIS A 63 -18.73 2.32 1.35
CA HIS A 63 -17.52 2.85 0.75
C HIS A 63 -16.97 1.96 -0.36
N LEU A 64 -17.69 0.93 -0.82
CA LEU A 64 -17.21 0.02 -1.87
C LEU A 64 -16.91 0.74 -3.19
N GLU A 65 -17.56 1.89 -3.42
CA GLU A 65 -17.32 2.75 -4.58
C GLU A 65 -15.87 3.21 -4.69
N VAL A 66 -15.12 3.31 -3.58
CA VAL A 66 -13.70 3.69 -3.61
C VAL A 66 -12.84 2.65 -4.33
N PHE A 67 -13.28 1.39 -4.42
CA PHE A 67 -12.59 0.35 -5.17
C PHE A 67 -12.89 0.40 -6.67
N ALA A 68 -13.87 1.20 -7.12
CA ALA A 68 -14.10 1.46 -8.54
C ALA A 68 -13.23 2.62 -9.06
N LYS A 69 -12.48 3.31 -8.19
CA LYS A 69 -11.71 4.49 -8.55
C LYS A 69 -10.32 4.14 -9.10
N PRO A 70 -9.80 4.94 -10.04
CA PRO A 70 -8.49 4.71 -10.64
C PRO A 70 -7.31 5.04 -9.70
N THR A 71 -7.57 5.60 -8.52
CA THR A 71 -6.55 6.02 -7.55
C THR A 71 -6.98 5.67 -6.12
N LEU A 72 -6.01 5.49 -5.22
CA LEU A 72 -6.27 5.25 -3.81
C LEU A 72 -6.54 6.55 -3.02
N ASN A 73 -6.71 7.71 -3.67
CA ASN A 73 -6.89 8.99 -2.98
C ASN A 73 -8.15 9.00 -2.11
N GLU A 74 -9.27 8.51 -2.64
CA GLU A 74 -10.53 8.42 -1.90
C GLU A 74 -10.41 7.40 -0.77
N PHE A 75 -9.79 6.26 -1.02
CA PHE A 75 -9.50 5.28 0.03
C PHE A 75 -8.62 5.89 1.13
N ALA A 76 -7.57 6.63 0.76
CA ALA A 76 -6.69 7.31 1.71
C ALA A 76 -7.42 8.35 2.57
N ALA A 77 -8.41 9.03 2.01
CA ALA A 77 -9.23 10.02 2.71
C ALA A 77 -10.12 9.41 3.81
N LEU A 78 -10.50 8.12 3.71
CA LEU A 78 -11.24 7.40 4.77
C LEU A 78 -10.44 7.26 6.07
N GLY A 79 -9.12 7.39 6.00
CA GLY A 79 -8.23 7.42 7.13
C GLY A 79 -7.79 6.05 7.66
N ARG A 80 -6.88 6.10 8.63
CA ARG A 80 -6.21 4.93 9.24
C ARG A 80 -7.15 3.86 9.82
N PRO A 81 -8.26 4.18 10.54
CA PRO A 81 -9.07 3.13 11.15
C PRO A 81 -9.72 2.22 10.10
N VAL A 82 -10.15 2.80 8.97
CA VAL A 82 -10.76 2.06 7.87
C VAL A 82 -9.73 1.17 7.18
N HIS A 83 -8.52 1.69 6.92
CA HIS A 83 -7.44 0.89 6.33
C HIS A 83 -7.07 -0.30 7.20
N ARG A 84 -7.04 -0.11 8.52
CA ARG A 84 -6.76 -1.19 9.48
C ARG A 84 -7.81 -2.30 9.40
N GLN A 85 -9.10 -1.94 9.41
CA GLN A 85 -10.19 -2.90 9.30
C GLN A 85 -10.12 -3.70 7.99
N VAL A 86 -9.91 -3.02 6.86
CA VAL A 86 -9.78 -3.69 5.56
C VAL A 86 -8.57 -4.63 5.55
N ARG A 87 -7.43 -4.22 6.11
CA ARG A 87 -6.23 -5.07 6.21
C ARG A 87 -6.48 -6.30 7.09
N GLU A 88 -7.06 -6.13 8.27
CA GLU A 88 -7.38 -7.23 9.20
C GLU A 88 -8.36 -8.22 8.56
N TYR A 89 -9.33 -7.71 7.81
CA TYR A 89 -10.30 -8.52 7.08
C TYR A 89 -9.65 -9.34 5.96
N LEU A 90 -8.83 -8.71 5.12
CA LEU A 90 -8.09 -9.42 4.07
C LEU A 90 -7.14 -10.47 4.67
N GLN A 91 -6.48 -10.15 5.79
CA GLN A 91 -5.67 -11.13 6.52
C GLN A 91 -6.48 -12.33 7.01
N ALA A 92 -7.69 -12.11 7.52
CA ALA A 92 -8.58 -13.19 7.95
C ALA A 92 -9.03 -14.07 6.76
N ILE A 93 -9.28 -13.46 5.59
CA ILE A 93 -9.64 -14.16 4.36
C ILE A 93 -8.49 -15.02 3.81
N PHE A 94 -7.24 -14.58 3.95
CA PHE A 94 -6.11 -15.33 3.40
C PHE A 94 -5.48 -16.34 4.37
N LYS A 95 -5.83 -16.31 5.67
CA LYS A 95 -5.40 -17.32 6.65
C LYS A 95 -5.90 -18.72 6.29
N LEU A 96 -5.18 -19.76 6.65
CA LEU A 96 -5.61 -21.15 6.39
C LEU A 96 -6.93 -21.51 7.10
N ASP A 97 -7.10 -21.01 8.32
CA ASP A 97 -8.31 -21.09 9.14
C ASP A 97 -9.20 -19.86 8.87
N THR A 98 -9.74 -19.80 7.65
CA THR A 98 -10.62 -18.69 7.24
C THR A 98 -11.98 -18.81 7.91
N PRO A 99 -12.50 -17.74 8.56
CA PRO A 99 -13.89 -17.72 9.01
C PRO A 99 -14.90 -17.59 7.84
N PHE A 100 -14.44 -17.23 6.64
CA PHE A 100 -15.29 -17.01 5.46
C PHE A 100 -14.78 -17.78 4.21
N PRO A 101 -14.75 -19.12 4.25
CA PRO A 101 -14.27 -19.93 3.13
C PRO A 101 -15.12 -19.74 1.85
N GLU A 102 -16.40 -19.42 2.01
CA GLU A 102 -17.35 -19.27 0.90
C GLU A 102 -17.04 -18.11 -0.04
N LEU A 103 -16.31 -17.08 0.41
CA LEU A 103 -16.06 -15.88 -0.38
C LEU A 103 -15.01 -16.09 -1.47
N LEU A 104 -13.89 -16.73 -1.14
CA LEU A 104 -12.73 -16.88 -2.04
C LEU A 104 -12.23 -18.32 -2.17
N LYS A 105 -12.43 -19.16 -1.14
CA LYS A 105 -11.90 -20.53 -1.13
C LYS A 105 -12.82 -21.49 -1.87
N SER A 106 -14.14 -21.34 -1.72
CA SER A 106 -15.13 -22.19 -2.38
C SER A 106 -15.60 -21.64 -3.74
N ASN A 107 -15.36 -20.36 -4.00
CA ASN A 107 -15.84 -19.69 -5.21
C ASN A 107 -14.74 -19.59 -6.27
N GLU A 108 -14.50 -20.70 -6.97
CA GLU A 108 -13.50 -20.81 -8.04
C GLU A 108 -13.61 -19.72 -9.14
N PRO A 109 -14.80 -19.33 -9.65
CA PRO A 109 -14.86 -18.28 -10.68
C PRO A 109 -14.51 -16.89 -10.12
N LEU A 110 -14.90 -16.58 -8.88
CA LEU A 110 -14.50 -15.34 -8.23
C LEU A 110 -12.99 -15.32 -7.95
N LYS A 111 -12.43 -16.45 -7.52
CA LYS A 111 -10.99 -16.64 -7.33
C LYS A 111 -10.21 -16.43 -8.62
N GLN A 112 -10.65 -16.99 -9.75
CA GLN A 112 -9.97 -16.81 -11.04
C GLN A 112 -10.07 -15.38 -11.59
N SER A 113 -11.17 -14.69 -11.36
CA SER A 113 -11.37 -13.30 -11.79
C SER A 113 -10.68 -12.28 -10.89
N ALA A 114 -10.63 -12.55 -9.58
CA ALA A 114 -10.05 -11.64 -8.60
C ALA A 114 -8.54 -11.86 -8.39
N LEU A 115 -8.02 -13.09 -8.48
CA LEU A 115 -6.58 -13.35 -8.35
C LEU A 115 -5.91 -13.39 -9.73
N VAL A 116 -5.03 -12.43 -9.94
CA VAL A 116 -4.21 -12.31 -11.15
C VAL A 116 -2.75 -12.56 -10.78
N LEU A 117 -1.98 -13.16 -11.67
CA LEU A 117 -0.55 -13.33 -11.47
C LEU A 117 0.15 -11.98 -11.54
N ARG A 118 1.06 -11.71 -10.60
CA ARG A 118 1.77 -10.42 -10.52
C ARG A 118 2.63 -10.13 -11.75
N LYS A 119 3.02 -11.16 -12.51
CA LYS A 119 3.75 -11.02 -13.78
C LYS A 119 2.90 -10.46 -14.92
N ASP A 120 1.58 -10.62 -14.84
CA ASP A 120 0.63 -10.26 -15.91
C ASP A 120 -0.10 -8.94 -15.61
N VAL A 121 0.25 -8.28 -14.50
CA VAL A 121 -0.31 -6.98 -14.09
C VAL A 121 0.70 -5.86 -14.27
N THR A 122 0.21 -4.71 -14.72
CA THR A 122 0.99 -3.47 -14.77
C THR A 122 0.63 -2.63 -13.55
N ASN A 123 1.62 -2.32 -12.72
CA ASN A 123 1.45 -1.45 -11.56
C ASN A 123 1.44 0.02 -11.99
N HIS A 124 0.52 0.79 -11.40
CA HIS A 124 0.41 2.23 -11.59
C HIS A 124 0.72 2.98 -10.30
N LEU A 125 0.89 4.29 -10.42
CA LEU A 125 1.02 5.17 -9.27
C LEU A 125 -0.24 5.08 -8.39
N PRO A 126 -0.10 4.73 -7.09
CA PRO A 126 -1.24 4.48 -6.24
C PRO A 126 -2.03 5.74 -5.88
N LEU A 127 -1.38 6.90 -5.90
CA LEU A 127 -1.95 8.18 -5.50
C LEU A 127 -1.70 9.23 -6.58
N SER A 128 -2.71 10.06 -6.83
CA SER A 128 -2.54 11.31 -7.58
C SER A 128 -1.81 12.30 -6.69
N ILE A 129 -0.55 12.57 -7.02
CA ILE A 129 0.29 13.54 -6.32
C ILE A 129 -0.07 14.93 -6.86
N GLY A 130 -0.84 15.70 -6.10
CA GLY A 130 -0.96 17.14 -6.33
C GLY A 130 0.31 17.82 -5.84
N CYS A 131 1.12 18.36 -6.75
CA CYS A 131 2.37 19.11 -6.51
C CYS A 131 3.26 18.60 -5.36
N CYS A 132 4.40 17.97 -5.71
CA CYS A 132 5.46 17.68 -4.75
C CYS A 132 5.96 18.95 -4.04
N CYS A 133 5.40 19.26 -2.87
CA CYS A 133 6.05 20.14 -1.90
C CYS A 133 7.12 19.31 -1.18
N TYR A 134 8.35 19.33 -1.69
CA TYR A 134 9.51 18.91 -0.91
C TYR A 134 9.60 19.81 0.33
N LYS A 135 9.17 19.30 1.48
CA LYS A 135 9.41 19.96 2.76
C LYS A 135 10.86 19.69 3.14
N TRP A 136 11.77 20.50 2.60
CA TRP A 136 13.17 20.50 3.01
C TRP A 136 13.23 20.88 4.50
N PRO A 137 13.87 20.09 5.38
CA PRO A 137 14.07 20.51 6.76
C PRO A 137 14.96 21.77 6.74
N PRO A 138 14.66 22.83 7.53
CA PRO A 138 15.54 23.99 7.60
C PRO A 138 16.95 23.51 7.97
N ARG A 139 17.93 23.79 7.10
CA ARG A 139 19.34 23.60 7.43
C ARG A 139 19.74 24.75 8.34
N ASP A 140 20.07 24.45 9.59
CA ASP A 140 20.71 25.43 10.45
C ASP A 140 22.01 25.91 9.77
N PRO A 141 22.27 27.23 9.72
CA PRO A 141 23.53 27.73 9.18
C PRO A 141 24.70 27.21 10.03
N PRO A 142 25.84 26.87 9.41
CA PRO A 142 27.01 26.43 10.17
C PRO A 142 27.46 27.53 11.14
N PRO A 143 27.96 27.18 12.34
CA PRO A 143 28.48 28.15 13.28
C PRO A 143 29.64 28.94 12.66
N ILE A 144 29.56 30.27 12.75
CA ILE A 144 30.59 31.19 12.26
C ILE A 144 31.83 30.97 13.14
N PRO A 145 33.02 30.66 12.58
CA PRO A 145 34.23 30.55 13.35
C PRO A 145 34.60 31.92 13.94
N GLU A 146 34.73 31.96 15.26
CA GLU A 146 35.15 33.13 16.03
C GLU A 146 36.53 33.59 15.53
N MET A 147 36.61 34.79 14.94
CA MET A 147 37.87 35.39 14.54
C MET A 147 38.67 35.75 15.79
N VAL A 148 39.65 34.91 16.13
CA VAL A 148 40.64 35.24 17.16
C VAL A 148 41.48 36.43 16.67
N PRO A 149 41.53 37.56 17.40
CA PRO A 149 42.37 38.69 17.01
C PRO A 149 43.83 38.28 17.11
N ARG A 150 44.50 38.20 15.95
CA ARG A 150 45.94 37.97 15.85
C ARG A 150 46.65 39.18 16.46
N ALA A 151 47.16 39.04 17.67
CA ALA A 151 47.97 40.05 18.33
C ALA A 151 49.23 40.32 17.47
N TYR A 152 49.28 41.49 16.84
CA TYR A 152 50.49 41.99 16.19
C TYR A 152 51.45 42.49 17.27
N SER A 153 52.45 41.67 17.62
CA SER A 153 53.60 42.10 18.39
C SER A 153 54.43 43.10 17.57
N ARG A 154 54.43 44.38 17.95
CA ARG A 154 55.36 45.38 17.40
C ARG A 154 56.77 45.12 17.95
N PRO A 155 57.83 45.10 17.12
CA PRO A 155 59.19 45.12 17.64
C PRO A 155 59.54 46.52 18.15
N SER A 156 60.05 46.56 19.38
CA SER A 156 60.67 47.73 20.01
C SER A 156 61.95 48.09 19.25
N ASN A 157 62.11 49.36 18.87
CA ASN A 157 63.37 49.87 18.33
C ASN A 157 63.88 51.04 19.19
N LYS A 158 65.20 51.04 19.36
CA LYS A 158 66.02 51.91 20.20
C LYS A 158 65.88 53.40 19.91
#